data_AF-A0A4P2Q5R2-F1
#
_entry.id   AF-A0A4P2Q5R2-F1
#
_cell.length_a   1.000
_cell.length_b   1.000
_cell.length_c   1.000
_cell.angle_alpha   90.00
_cell.angle_beta   90.00
_cell.angle_gamma   90.00
#
_symmetry.space_group_name_H-M   'P 1'
#
loop_
_entity.id
_entity.type
_entity.pdbx_description
1 polymer ?
#
loop_
_entity_poly.entity_id
_entity_poly.type
_entity_poly.pdbx_seq_one_letter_code
_entity_poly.pdbx_strand_id
1 'polypeptide(L)'
;MNSRPPFPSSPPSQPSPYRYLGRGGSERPVRLQIIIALVAGLIVVAVPLYLWRRPKPESIPSADAATVDAGALALDAGVPADADAGQPERVTLSPFTTIRCQNPGPGTTPPDRCDHITFFEDGLARAIRDSVPCAPTGKSSITVSFVLDMDFRRKRTNLYAGKSTTVKRTRTRELIRCVKRAMPKPDWAAIPHQYVKYKINVMATYPPSDGDSF
;
A
#
# COMPACT_ATOMS: atom_id res chain seq x y z
N MET A 1 -67.48 -32.16 -25.53
CA MET A 1 -67.57 -30.84 -24.87
C MET A 1 -66.54 -30.81 -23.75
N ASN A 2 -65.33 -30.29 -24.02
CA ASN A 2 -64.25 -30.22 -23.03
C ASN A 2 -64.06 -28.76 -22.60
N SER A 3 -64.49 -28.47 -21.36
CA SER A 3 -64.31 -27.16 -20.71
C SER A 3 -62.93 -27.11 -20.04
N ARG A 4 -62.04 -26.22 -20.50
CA ARG A 4 -60.82 -25.83 -19.77
C ARG A 4 -61.10 -24.58 -18.93
N PRO A 5 -60.62 -24.51 -17.67
CA PRO A 5 -60.74 -23.30 -16.84
C PRO A 5 -59.72 -22.23 -17.27
N PRO A 6 -60.01 -20.93 -17.04
CA PRO A 6 -59.12 -19.83 -17.41
C PRO A 6 -57.96 -19.65 -16.40
N PHE A 7 -56.83 -19.19 -16.93
CA PHE A 7 -55.61 -18.85 -16.20
C PHE A 7 -55.82 -17.71 -15.17
N PRO A 8 -55.14 -17.74 -14.01
CA PRO A 8 -55.18 -16.64 -13.04
C PRO A 8 -54.31 -15.45 -13.50
N SER A 9 -54.90 -14.27 -13.42
CA SER A 9 -54.33 -12.95 -13.68
C SER A 9 -53.19 -12.62 -12.70
N SER A 10 -52.06 -12.17 -13.22
CA SER A 10 -50.97 -11.59 -12.42
C SER A 10 -51.34 -10.18 -11.94
N PRO A 11 -51.07 -9.79 -10.67
CA PRO A 11 -51.34 -8.44 -10.17
C PRO A 11 -50.27 -7.43 -10.62
N PRO A 12 -50.61 -6.13 -10.73
CA PRO A 12 -49.74 -5.11 -11.30
C PRO A 12 -48.61 -4.68 -10.35
N SER A 13 -47.48 -4.34 -10.98
CA SER A 13 -46.28 -3.73 -10.43
C SER A 13 -46.57 -2.55 -9.47
N GLN A 14 -46.17 -2.68 -8.21
CA GLN A 14 -46.04 -1.54 -7.31
C GLN A 14 -44.77 -0.73 -7.65
N PRO A 15 -44.86 0.59 -7.88
CA PRO A 15 -43.69 1.46 -7.90
C PRO A 15 -43.22 1.72 -6.46
N SER A 16 -41.92 1.53 -6.22
CA SER A 16 -41.24 1.75 -4.94
C SER A 16 -41.43 3.19 -4.42
N PRO A 17 -41.76 3.38 -3.13
CA PRO A 17 -41.95 4.69 -2.52
C PRO A 17 -40.60 5.28 -2.08
N TYR A 18 -39.81 5.75 -3.03
CA TYR A 18 -38.68 6.62 -2.73
C TYR A 18 -38.90 7.95 -3.40
N ARG A 19 -39.50 8.88 -2.64
CA ARG A 19 -39.23 10.33 -2.68
C ARG A 19 -40.28 11.05 -1.83
N TYR A 20 -39.90 11.55 -0.66
CA TYR A 20 -39.79 12.99 -0.38
C TYR A 20 -39.42 13.27 1.11
N LEU A 21 -38.27 13.94 1.27
CA LEU A 21 -37.92 15.03 2.22
C LEU A 21 -37.75 14.85 3.73
N GLY A 22 -36.68 15.48 4.22
CA GLY A 22 -36.48 15.91 5.61
C GLY A 22 -35.02 16.15 5.98
N ARG A 23 -34.25 16.96 5.22
CA ARG A 23 -33.84 18.32 5.65
C ARG A 23 -33.33 18.40 7.10
N GLY A 24 -32.09 17.98 7.32
CA GLY A 24 -31.34 18.18 8.58
C GLY A 24 -29.91 18.62 8.29
N GLY A 25 -29.74 19.74 7.59
CA GLY A 25 -28.45 20.25 7.12
C GLY A 25 -28.28 21.71 7.49
N SER A 26 -27.68 22.00 8.65
CA SER A 26 -27.15 23.33 8.98
C SER A 26 -26.01 23.33 10.00
N GLU A 27 -25.65 22.19 10.61
CA GLU A 27 -24.58 22.14 11.64
C GLU A 27 -23.19 21.73 11.12
N ARG A 28 -23.12 21.25 9.88
CA ARG A 28 -21.85 20.86 9.23
C ARG A 28 -21.01 21.99 8.61
N PRO A 29 -21.53 23.17 8.19
CA PRO A 29 -20.69 24.18 7.57
C PRO A 29 -19.75 24.83 8.60
N VAL A 30 -20.21 25.06 9.83
CA VAL A 30 -19.40 25.76 10.85
C VAL A 30 -18.24 24.88 11.35
N ARG A 31 -18.49 23.60 11.65
CA ARG A 31 -17.41 22.69 12.08
C ARG A 31 -16.37 22.47 10.99
N LEU A 32 -16.80 22.38 9.73
CA LEU A 32 -15.87 22.26 8.59
C LEU A 32 -15.08 23.56 8.37
N GLN A 33 -15.73 24.72 8.47
CA GLN A 33 -15.07 26.03 8.36
C GLN A 33 -14.05 26.25 9.47
N ILE A 34 -14.36 25.85 10.71
CA ILE A 34 -13.41 25.93 11.83
C ILE A 34 -12.18 25.05 11.55
N ILE A 35 -12.38 23.81 11.07
CA ILE A 35 -11.25 22.91 10.74
C ILE A 35 -10.38 23.52 9.63
N ILE A 36 -11.00 24.05 8.57
CA ILE A 36 -10.27 24.66 7.46
C ILE A 36 -9.50 25.90 7.93
N ALA A 37 -10.11 26.76 8.75
CA ALA A 37 -9.45 27.95 9.31
C ALA A 37 -8.26 27.57 10.21
N LEU A 38 -8.40 26.51 11.01
CA LEU A 38 -7.34 26.02 11.90
C LEU A 38 -6.17 25.46 11.09
N VAL A 39 -6.45 24.65 10.06
CA VAL A 39 -5.41 24.11 9.15
C VAL A 39 -4.70 25.23 8.39
N ALA A 40 -5.45 26.21 7.87
CA ALA A 40 -4.88 27.35 7.17
C ALA A 40 -3.98 28.20 8.10
N GLY A 41 -4.43 28.47 9.34
CA GLY A 41 -3.62 29.17 10.34
C GLY A 41 -2.32 28.42 10.68
N LEU A 42 -2.39 27.10 10.81
CA LEU A 42 -1.22 26.28 11.11
C LEU A 42 -0.19 26.33 9.97
N ILE A 43 -0.64 26.29 8.70
CA ILE A 43 0.25 26.43 7.54
C ILE A 43 0.92 27.81 7.51
N VAL A 44 0.17 28.88 7.79
CA VAL A 44 0.70 30.26 7.82
C VAL A 44 1.76 30.45 8.90
N VAL A 45 1.70 29.71 10.01
CA VAL A 45 2.72 29.78 11.07
C VAL A 45 3.88 28.81 10.80
N ALA A 46 3.59 27.59 10.34
CA ALA A 46 4.59 26.54 10.16
C ALA A 46 5.53 26.81 8.98
N VAL A 47 5.03 27.36 7.87
CA VAL A 47 5.86 27.62 6.68
C VAL A 47 6.94 28.68 6.94
N PRO A 48 6.64 29.85 7.52
CA PRO A 48 7.68 30.83 7.88
C PRO A 48 8.67 30.27 8.90
N LEU A 49 8.20 29.55 9.93
CA LEU A 49 9.09 28.90 10.91
C LEU A 49 10.00 27.85 10.26
N TYR A 50 9.48 27.08 9.30
CA TYR A 50 10.25 26.09 8.56
C TYR A 50 11.31 26.75 7.66
N LEU A 51 10.97 27.86 7.01
CA LEU A 51 11.92 28.63 6.20
C LEU A 51 12.99 29.31 7.06
N TRP A 52 12.63 29.81 8.25
CA TRP A 52 13.57 30.36 9.22
C TRP A 52 14.47 29.30 9.86
N ARG A 53 13.98 28.06 10.02
CA ARG A 53 14.77 26.95 10.55
C ARG A 53 15.61 26.21 9.53
N ARG A 54 15.65 26.62 8.25
CA ARG A 54 16.50 25.92 7.27
C ARG A 54 17.96 25.88 7.76
N PRO A 55 18.50 24.70 8.09
CA PRO A 55 19.93 24.52 8.22
C PRO A 55 20.54 24.79 6.84
N LYS A 56 21.66 25.50 6.81
CA LYS A 56 22.41 25.73 5.57
C LYS A 56 22.67 24.37 4.92
N PRO A 57 22.35 24.16 3.63
CA PRO A 57 22.81 22.98 2.93
C PRO A 57 24.34 23.03 2.91
N GLU A 58 24.98 22.06 3.59
CA GLU A 58 26.42 21.83 3.44
C GLU A 58 26.68 21.51 1.97
N SER A 59 27.52 22.35 1.36
CA SER A 59 28.07 22.14 0.03
C SER A 59 28.94 20.88 0.06
N ILE A 60 28.56 19.89 -0.75
CA ILE A 60 29.30 18.68 -1.05
C ILE A 60 30.72 19.05 -1.55
N PRO A 61 31.82 18.54 -0.96
CA PRO A 61 33.05 18.39 -1.70
C PRO A 61 32.98 17.11 -2.52
N SER A 62 33.18 17.31 -3.82
CA SER A 62 33.38 16.32 -4.87
C SER A 62 34.41 15.27 -4.46
N ALA A 63 34.17 14.03 -4.89
CA ALA A 63 35.08 12.90 -4.74
C ALA A 63 36.38 13.15 -5.53
N ASP A 64 37.52 13.11 -4.84
CA ASP A 64 38.77 12.63 -5.39
C ASP A 64 39.76 12.26 -4.27
N ALA A 65 40.29 11.03 -4.39
CA ALA A 65 41.52 10.48 -3.80
C ALA A 65 41.77 10.55 -2.28
N ALA A 66 41.69 9.39 -1.61
CA ALA A 66 42.81 8.88 -0.82
C ALA A 66 42.69 7.37 -0.57
N THR A 67 43.73 6.69 -1.04
CA THR A 67 44.07 5.28 -0.93
C THR A 67 44.69 4.98 0.45
N VAL A 68 44.31 3.81 1.02
CA VAL A 68 45.01 2.91 1.98
C VAL A 68 45.50 3.50 3.32
N ASP A 69 45.06 2.96 4.46
CA ASP A 69 45.83 2.03 5.31
C ASP A 69 45.05 1.56 6.55
N ALA A 70 45.58 0.52 7.18
CA ALA A 70 44.93 -0.52 7.94
C ALA A 70 44.72 -0.21 9.44
N GLY A 71 43.70 -0.87 10.00
CA GLY A 71 43.78 -1.55 11.29
C GLY A 71 43.65 -0.70 12.56
N ALA A 72 42.48 -0.77 13.21
CA ALA A 72 42.39 -0.98 14.65
C ALA A 72 40.95 -1.31 15.10
N LEU A 73 40.80 -2.54 15.58
CA LEU A 73 39.96 -2.97 16.71
C LEU A 73 38.43 -2.96 16.55
N ALA A 74 37.96 -4.17 16.28
CA ALA A 74 36.61 -4.66 16.51
C ALA A 74 36.13 -4.42 17.95
N LEU A 75 34.91 -3.86 18.05
CA LEU A 75 33.97 -4.20 19.11
C LEU A 75 32.62 -4.48 18.46
N ASP A 76 32.27 -5.74 18.60
CA ASP A 76 31.09 -6.45 18.14
C ASP A 76 29.83 -5.93 18.85
N ALA A 77 28.86 -5.47 18.07
CA ALA A 77 27.47 -5.35 18.48
C ALA A 77 26.61 -5.56 17.22
N GLY A 78 26.30 -6.83 16.97
CA GLY A 78 25.65 -7.32 15.78
C GLY A 78 24.28 -6.69 15.51
N VAL A 79 24.16 -6.14 14.30
CA VAL A 79 22.92 -6.15 13.53
C VAL A 79 23.30 -6.85 12.22
N PRO A 80 22.73 -8.03 11.88
CA PRO A 80 22.88 -8.54 10.53
C PRO A 80 22.03 -7.64 9.63
N ALA A 81 22.68 -6.63 9.04
CA ALA A 81 22.29 -6.19 7.73
C ALA A 81 22.64 -7.35 6.79
N ASP A 82 21.64 -8.18 6.48
CA ASP A 82 21.66 -8.98 5.26
C ASP A 82 21.66 -7.99 4.08
N ALA A 83 22.85 -7.46 3.80
CA ALA A 83 23.18 -6.94 2.50
C ALA A 83 23.26 -8.17 1.59
N ASP A 84 22.14 -8.45 0.93
CA ASP A 84 22.05 -9.35 -0.23
C ASP A 84 22.88 -8.74 -1.37
N ALA A 85 24.19 -8.88 -1.25
CA ALA A 85 25.18 -8.54 -2.26
C ALA A 85 25.27 -9.75 -3.21
N GLY A 86 24.56 -9.71 -4.34
CA GLY A 86 24.80 -10.73 -5.35
C GLY A 86 23.87 -10.81 -6.56
N GLN A 87 22.72 -10.14 -6.58
CA GLN A 87 21.90 -10.05 -7.79
C GLN A 87 21.65 -8.59 -8.14
N PRO A 88 21.76 -8.18 -9.43
CA PRO A 88 21.31 -6.86 -9.83
C PRO A 88 19.81 -6.82 -9.49
N GLU A 89 19.46 -6.14 -8.41
CA GLU A 89 18.08 -6.08 -7.91
C GLU A 89 17.27 -5.39 -9.01
N ARG A 90 16.64 -6.18 -9.87
CA ARG A 90 15.81 -5.67 -10.98
C ARG A 90 14.59 -4.91 -10.46
N VAL A 91 14.36 -4.89 -9.15
CA VAL A 91 13.27 -4.16 -8.48
C VAL A 91 13.77 -3.73 -7.12
N THR A 92 13.69 -2.43 -6.84
CA THR A 92 13.93 -1.89 -5.50
C THR A 92 12.61 -1.90 -4.72
N LEU A 93 12.60 -2.49 -3.53
CA LEU A 93 11.44 -2.49 -2.64
C LEU A 93 11.63 -1.48 -1.50
N SER A 94 10.59 -0.70 -1.20
CA SER A 94 10.56 0.12 0.00
C SER A 94 10.39 -0.76 1.25
N PRO A 95 10.69 -0.24 2.45
CA PRO A 95 10.26 -0.89 3.69
C PRO A 95 8.74 -1.12 3.70
N PHE A 96 8.31 -2.22 4.32
CA PHE A 96 6.91 -2.51 4.54
C PHE A 96 6.33 -1.51 5.55
N THR A 97 5.16 -0.97 5.21
CA THR A 97 4.42 -0.03 6.06
C THR A 97 3.09 -0.65 6.44
N THR A 98 2.84 -0.84 7.73
CA THR A 98 1.50 -1.24 8.20
C THR A 98 0.59 -0.03 8.15
N ILE A 99 -0.49 -0.11 7.37
CA ILE A 99 -1.48 0.97 7.25
C ILE A 99 -2.45 0.94 8.44
N ARG A 100 -2.87 -0.26 8.83
CA ARG A 100 -3.80 -0.48 9.96
C ARG A 100 -3.81 -1.95 10.37
N CYS A 101 -4.08 -2.17 11.65
CA CYS A 101 -4.49 -3.46 12.21
C CYS A 101 -5.80 -3.29 12.98
N GLN A 102 -6.63 -4.33 13.02
CA GLN A 102 -7.95 -4.26 13.63
C GLN A 102 -8.38 -5.59 14.28
N ASN A 103 -8.90 -5.48 15.49
CA ASN A 103 -9.64 -6.53 16.19
C ASN A 103 -11.14 -6.51 15.86
N PRO A 104 -11.85 -7.63 16.01
CA PRO A 104 -13.28 -7.68 15.76
C PRO A 104 -13.99 -6.76 16.77
N GLY A 105 -14.51 -5.62 16.31
CA GLY A 105 -15.17 -4.63 17.15
C GLY A 105 -14.99 -3.20 16.63
N PRO A 106 -15.61 -2.20 17.28
CA PRO A 106 -15.39 -0.79 16.97
C PRO A 106 -14.00 -0.36 17.44
N GLY A 107 -13.19 0.14 16.51
CA GLY A 107 -11.84 0.62 16.80
C GLY A 107 -10.83 0.17 15.74
N THR A 108 -10.02 1.12 15.27
CA THR A 108 -8.82 0.85 14.46
C THR A 108 -7.60 1.20 15.28
N THR A 109 -6.68 0.25 15.37
CA THR A 109 -5.40 0.47 16.04
C THR A 109 -4.49 1.29 15.12
N PRO A 110 -3.75 2.29 15.64
CA PRO A 110 -2.78 3.04 14.86
C PRO A 110 -1.63 2.11 14.38
N PRO A 111 -0.97 2.47 13.26
CA PRO A 111 0.03 1.62 12.62
C PRO A 111 1.23 1.30 13.52
N ASP A 112 1.64 2.24 14.39
CA ASP A 112 2.81 2.11 15.27
C ASP A 112 2.66 1.04 16.36
N ARG A 113 1.43 0.55 16.57
CA ARG A 113 1.12 -0.51 17.54
C ARG A 113 0.80 -1.85 16.89
N CYS A 114 0.88 -1.92 15.57
CA CYS A 114 0.63 -3.17 14.85
C CYS A 114 1.90 -4.01 14.85
N ASP A 115 1.75 -5.31 15.06
CA ASP A 115 2.79 -6.30 14.84
C ASP A 115 3.05 -6.49 13.33
N HIS A 116 4.28 -6.90 13.02
CA HIS A 116 4.71 -7.29 11.67
C HIS A 116 4.31 -8.73 11.39
N ILE A 117 3.84 -9.00 10.17
CA ILE A 117 3.54 -10.37 9.75
C ILE A 117 4.54 -10.79 8.68
N THR A 118 5.71 -11.21 9.17
CA THR A 118 6.88 -11.56 8.36
C THR A 118 6.55 -12.56 7.25
N PHE A 119 5.73 -13.58 7.53
CA PHE A 119 5.31 -14.56 6.51
C PHE A 119 4.73 -13.91 5.24
N PHE A 120 3.86 -12.90 5.40
CA PHE A 120 3.24 -12.23 4.27
C PHE A 120 4.13 -11.14 3.68
N GLU A 121 4.93 -10.46 4.51
CA GLU A 121 5.90 -9.46 4.06
C GLU A 121 6.97 -10.11 3.17
N ASP A 122 7.64 -11.17 3.66
CA ASP A 122 8.65 -11.92 2.92
C ASP A 122 8.07 -12.61 1.68
N GLY A 123 6.88 -13.20 1.84
CA GLY A 123 6.16 -13.86 0.75
C GLY A 123 5.78 -12.88 -0.37
N LEU A 124 5.37 -11.65 -0.02
CA LEU A 124 5.06 -10.60 -0.99
C LEU A 124 6.34 -10.05 -1.63
N ALA A 125 7.40 -9.82 -0.87
CA ALA A 125 8.68 -9.35 -1.40
C ALA A 125 9.25 -10.33 -2.44
N ARG A 126 9.28 -11.62 -2.10
CA ARG A 126 9.69 -12.69 -3.03
C ARG A 126 8.79 -12.74 -4.27
N ALA A 127 7.47 -12.75 -4.08
CA ALA A 127 6.52 -12.78 -5.20
C ALA A 127 6.65 -11.57 -6.14
N ILE A 128 6.98 -10.38 -5.62
CA ILE A 128 7.22 -9.19 -6.44
C ILE A 128 8.48 -9.38 -7.29
N ARG A 129 9.58 -9.86 -6.70
CA ARG A 129 10.85 -10.13 -7.42
C ARG A 129 10.70 -11.22 -8.48
N ASP A 130 9.98 -12.29 -8.17
CA ASP A 130 9.72 -13.38 -9.12
C ASP A 130 8.81 -12.93 -10.29
N SER A 131 7.98 -11.91 -10.06
CA SER A 131 7.03 -11.38 -11.05
C SER A 131 7.60 -10.29 -11.95
N VAL A 132 8.91 -10.00 -11.89
CA VAL A 132 9.59 -9.04 -12.79
C VAL A 132 9.26 -9.24 -14.27
N PRO A 133 9.17 -10.47 -14.81
CA PRO A 133 8.79 -10.67 -16.22
C PRO A 133 7.38 -10.16 -16.58
N CYS A 134 6.49 -10.00 -15.60
CA CYS A 134 5.15 -9.43 -15.79
C CYS A 134 5.10 -7.91 -15.57
N ALA A 135 6.22 -7.29 -15.19
CA ALA A 135 6.26 -5.87 -14.91
C ALA A 135 6.04 -5.06 -16.19
N PRO A 136 5.30 -3.94 -16.10
CA PRO A 136 5.22 -3.00 -17.20
C PRO A 136 6.61 -2.45 -17.50
N THR A 137 7.09 -2.67 -18.72
CA THR A 137 8.33 -2.11 -19.23
C THR A 137 8.10 -0.72 -19.80
N GLY A 138 9.11 0.14 -19.69
CA GLY A 138 9.03 1.53 -20.09
C GLY A 138 10.40 2.19 -20.08
N LYS A 139 10.50 3.34 -20.76
CA LYS A 139 11.74 4.14 -20.86
C LYS A 139 12.14 4.84 -19.55
N SER A 140 11.24 4.86 -18.57
CA SER A 140 11.45 5.49 -17.27
C SER A 140 11.20 4.48 -16.15
N SER A 141 11.79 4.74 -14.98
CA SER A 141 11.52 3.98 -13.77
C SER A 141 10.03 4.03 -13.43
N ILE A 142 9.48 2.88 -13.13
CA ILE A 142 8.06 2.71 -12.84
C ILE A 142 7.90 2.33 -11.38
N THR A 143 7.02 3.02 -10.66
CA THR A 143 6.74 2.71 -9.25
C THR A 143 5.31 2.21 -9.09
N VAL A 144 5.16 1.07 -8.42
CA VAL A 144 3.88 0.44 -8.12
C VAL A 144 3.75 0.27 -6.61
N SER A 145 2.66 0.82 -6.04
CA SER A 145 2.32 0.59 -4.64
C SER A 145 1.45 -0.65 -4.53
N PHE A 146 1.94 -1.66 -3.81
CA PHE A 146 1.22 -2.90 -3.53
C PHE A 146 0.62 -2.84 -2.14
N VAL A 147 -0.69 -3.02 -2.07
CA VAL A 147 -1.43 -3.04 -0.81
C VAL A 147 -1.99 -4.44 -0.60
N LEU A 148 -1.57 -5.09 0.49
CA LEU A 148 -2.02 -6.42 0.88
C LEU A 148 -2.93 -6.31 2.11
N ASP A 149 -4.16 -6.79 1.97
CA ASP A 149 -5.16 -6.89 3.01
C ASP A 149 -5.32 -8.36 3.41
N MET A 150 -5.09 -8.65 4.69
CA MET A 150 -5.12 -9.98 5.28
C MET A 150 -6.25 -10.04 6.31
N ASP A 151 -7.16 -10.99 6.15
CA ASP A 151 -8.25 -11.26 7.09
C ASP A 151 -8.11 -12.68 7.63
N PHE A 152 -7.57 -12.80 8.84
CA PHE A 152 -7.33 -14.08 9.52
C PHE A 152 -8.64 -14.79 9.88
N ARG A 153 -9.70 -14.04 10.20
CA ARG A 153 -11.02 -14.61 10.51
C ARG A 153 -11.67 -15.21 9.27
N ARG A 154 -11.54 -14.55 8.11
CA ARG A 154 -12.07 -15.06 6.83
C ARG A 154 -11.09 -15.97 6.10
N LYS A 155 -9.85 -16.10 6.59
CA LYS A 155 -8.75 -16.85 5.96
C LYS A 155 -8.54 -16.42 4.50
N ARG A 156 -8.46 -15.10 4.26
CA ARG A 156 -8.36 -14.52 2.91
C ARG A 156 -7.32 -13.41 2.82
N THR A 157 -6.62 -13.38 1.70
CA THR A 157 -5.71 -12.30 1.30
C THR A 157 -6.25 -11.57 0.06
N ASN A 158 -6.20 -10.24 0.05
CA ASN A 158 -6.51 -9.41 -1.11
C ASN A 158 -5.32 -8.50 -1.42
N LEU A 159 -4.77 -8.63 -2.63
CA LEU A 159 -3.70 -7.79 -3.15
C LEU A 159 -4.26 -6.81 -4.20
N TYR A 160 -3.94 -5.53 -4.08
CA TYR A 160 -4.36 -4.49 -5.02
C TYR A 160 -3.36 -3.33 -5.10
N ALA A 161 -3.52 -2.48 -6.12
CA ALA A 161 -2.68 -1.29 -6.31
C ALA A 161 -3.10 -0.17 -5.35
N GLY A 162 -2.14 0.46 -4.71
CA GLY A 162 -2.31 1.72 -3.98
C GLY A 162 -2.36 2.93 -4.92
N LYS A 163 -2.67 4.10 -4.33
CA LYS A 163 -2.84 5.36 -5.07
C LYS A 163 -1.52 5.89 -5.65
N SER A 164 -0.39 5.55 -5.05
CA SER A 164 0.95 6.03 -5.42
C SER A 164 1.57 5.27 -6.60
N THR A 165 0.75 4.70 -7.49
CA THR A 165 1.22 3.94 -8.65
C THR A 165 1.33 4.86 -9.87
N THR A 166 2.48 4.86 -10.54
CA THR A 166 2.74 5.72 -11.72
C THR A 166 2.27 5.11 -13.04
N VAL A 167 1.79 3.87 -13.03
CA VAL A 167 1.40 3.11 -14.23
C VAL A 167 -0.10 3.15 -14.48
N LYS A 168 -0.48 3.03 -15.76
CA LYS A 168 -1.86 2.75 -16.17
C LYS A 168 -2.43 1.51 -15.46
N ARG A 169 -3.66 1.65 -14.95
CA ARG A 169 -4.38 0.63 -14.17
C ARG A 169 -4.50 -0.74 -14.83
N THR A 170 -4.57 -0.81 -16.17
CA THR A 170 -4.66 -2.07 -16.91
C THR A 170 -3.39 -2.91 -16.74
N ARG A 171 -2.22 -2.31 -16.97
CA ARG A 171 -0.92 -2.95 -16.78
C ARG A 171 -0.66 -3.32 -15.32
N THR A 172 -1.04 -2.45 -14.39
CA THR A 172 -0.92 -2.74 -12.96
C THR A 172 -1.75 -3.97 -12.55
N ARG A 173 -2.94 -4.15 -13.12
CA ARG A 173 -3.78 -5.34 -12.85
C ARG A 173 -3.13 -6.63 -13.34
N GLU A 174 -2.45 -6.60 -14.48
CA GLU A 174 -1.70 -7.75 -15.01
C GLU A 174 -0.56 -8.14 -14.06
N LEU A 175 0.24 -7.16 -13.64
CA LEU A 175 1.32 -7.36 -12.67
C LEU A 175 0.79 -7.91 -11.33
N ILE A 176 -0.26 -7.31 -10.77
CA ILE A 176 -0.88 -7.79 -9.52
C ILE A 176 -1.36 -9.23 -9.65
N ARG A 177 -1.87 -9.62 -10.83
CA ARG A 177 -2.30 -11.00 -11.07
C ARG A 177 -1.11 -11.97 -11.05
N CYS A 178 0.04 -11.58 -11.60
CA CYS A 178 1.27 -12.38 -11.52
C CYS A 178 1.78 -12.49 -10.08
N VAL A 179 1.91 -11.36 -9.36
CA VAL A 179 2.33 -11.35 -7.95
C VAL A 179 1.41 -12.23 -7.10
N LYS A 180 0.09 -12.08 -7.26
CA LYS A 180 -0.88 -12.87 -6.50
C LYS A 180 -0.77 -14.38 -6.77
N ARG A 181 -0.36 -14.78 -7.98
CA ARG A 181 -0.13 -16.18 -8.34
C ARG A 181 1.19 -16.72 -7.75
N ALA A 182 2.21 -15.87 -7.65
CA ALA A 182 3.51 -16.22 -7.09
C ALA A 182 3.51 -16.24 -5.54
N MET A 183 2.51 -15.62 -4.89
CA MET A 183 2.44 -15.64 -3.42
C MET A 183 2.29 -17.06 -2.87
N PRO A 184 3.01 -17.39 -1.77
CA PRO A 184 2.87 -18.68 -1.10
C PRO A 184 1.47 -18.86 -0.54
N LYS A 185 1.00 -20.11 -0.44
CA LYS A 185 -0.27 -20.44 0.22
C LYS A 185 -0.07 -20.38 1.74
N PRO A 186 -0.75 -19.48 2.46
CA PRO A 186 -0.60 -19.38 3.91
C PRO A 186 -1.25 -20.56 4.64
N ASP A 187 -0.56 -21.08 5.64
CA ASP A 187 -1.21 -21.84 6.71
C ASP A 187 -1.68 -20.85 7.79
N TRP A 188 -2.97 -20.49 7.71
CA TRP A 188 -3.60 -19.52 8.59
C TRP A 188 -3.55 -19.88 10.08
N ALA A 189 -3.36 -21.15 10.44
CA ALA A 189 -3.29 -21.58 11.84
C ALA A 189 -1.87 -21.45 12.42
N ALA A 190 -0.84 -21.53 11.57
CA ALA A 190 0.56 -21.49 12.00
C ALA A 190 1.15 -20.07 12.07
N ILE A 191 0.52 -19.10 11.43
CA ILE A 191 1.05 -17.72 11.35
C ILE A 191 0.73 -16.98 12.66
N PRO A 192 1.75 -16.51 13.41
CA PRO A 192 1.52 -15.71 14.62
C PRO A 192 0.92 -14.35 14.25
N HIS A 193 -0.15 -13.96 14.96
CA HIS A 193 -0.82 -12.68 14.75
C HIS A 193 -1.57 -12.25 16.02
N GLN A 194 -1.57 -10.96 16.33
CA GLN A 194 -2.34 -10.38 17.43
C GLN A 194 -3.73 -9.90 17.02
N TYR A 195 -3.90 -9.43 15.78
CA TYR A 195 -5.11 -8.81 15.25
C TYR A 195 -5.80 -9.70 14.21
N VAL A 196 -7.07 -9.44 13.94
CA VAL A 196 -7.83 -10.23 12.95
C VAL A 196 -7.63 -9.73 11.53
N LYS A 197 -7.40 -8.43 11.36
CA LYS A 197 -7.19 -7.80 10.05
C LYS A 197 -5.94 -6.96 10.02
N TYR A 198 -5.21 -7.09 8.93
CA TYR A 198 -4.02 -6.31 8.66
C TYR A 198 -4.07 -5.74 7.25
N LYS A 199 -3.52 -4.55 7.10
CA LYS A 199 -3.33 -3.93 5.80
C LYS A 199 -1.93 -3.36 5.75
N ILE A 200 -1.09 -3.93 4.89
CA ILE A 200 0.29 -3.47 4.69
C ILE A 200 0.44 -2.89 3.29
N ASN A 201 1.45 -2.04 3.12
CA ASN A 201 1.83 -1.45 1.85
C ASN A 201 3.34 -1.50 1.64
N VAL A 202 3.73 -1.84 0.42
CA VAL A 202 5.11 -1.80 -0.06
C VAL A 202 5.14 -1.14 -1.43
N MET A 203 6.12 -0.28 -1.66
CA MET A 203 6.35 0.32 -2.97
C MET A 203 7.47 -0.45 -3.67
N ALA A 204 7.21 -0.85 -4.91
CA ALA A 204 8.20 -1.48 -5.76
C ALA A 204 8.54 -0.53 -6.90
N THR A 205 9.83 -0.24 -7.06
CA THR A 205 10.36 0.56 -8.16
C THR A 205 11.09 -0.34 -9.13
N TYR A 206 10.56 -0.42 -10.34
CA TYR A 206 11.13 -1.13 -11.48
C TYR A 206 12.03 -0.15 -12.25
N PRO A 207 13.26 -0.55 -12.60
CA PRO A 207 14.14 0.27 -13.42
C PRO A 207 13.55 0.45 -14.83
N PRO A 208 13.99 1.49 -15.55
CA PRO A 208 13.69 1.57 -16.97
C PRO A 208 14.18 0.29 -17.66
N SER A 209 13.36 -0.27 -18.53
CA SER A 209 13.85 -1.29 -19.45
C SER A 209 14.62 -0.55 -20.54
N ASP A 210 15.92 -0.77 -20.63
CA ASP A 210 16.68 -0.41 -21.82
C ASP A 210 16.08 -1.21 -22.96
N GLY A 211 15.16 -0.58 -23.70
CA GLY A 211 14.58 -1.18 -24.88
C GLY A 211 15.73 -1.44 -25.83
N ASP A 212 15.99 -2.72 -26.10
CA ASP A 212 16.99 -3.24 -27.01
C ASP A 212 17.39 -2.22 -28.07
N SER A 213 18.54 -1.59 -27.86
CA SER A 213 19.26 -0.89 -28.92
C SER A 213 19.84 -1.94 -29.86
N PHE A 214 18.99 -2.44 -30.78
CA PHE A 214 19.40 -3.13 -32.00
C PHE A 214 19.56 -2.12 -33.14
#